data_AF-A0A369UW43-F1
#
_entry.id   AF-A0A369UW43-F1
#
_cell.length_a   1.000
_cell.length_b   1.000
_cell.length_c   1.000
_cell.angle_alpha   90.00
_cell.angle_beta   90.00
_cell.angle_gamma   90.00
#
_symmetry.space_group_name_H-M   'P 1'
#
loop_
_entity.id
_entity.type
_entity.pdbx_description
1 polymer ?
#
loop_
_entity_poly.entity_id
_entity_poly.type
_entity_poly.pdbx_seq_one_letter_code
_entity_poly.pdbx_strand_id
1 'polypeptide(L)'
;MKDKLHDAAQRWELLDENGHVPAAPSYTALLQHATDAQDLSREVLRLADAFARSPHHTTRTGRTVLKQLATAATISSHAAPHFTETAEAALSLPRTTNPTDRHYLTNRMVIDHASARAFLRRASESLRDAAKELDDHLGVQRFLAPLTRREGPPEPPPSRPGGLHR
;
A
#
# COMPACT_ATOMS: atom_id res chain seq x y z
N MET A 1 3.65 4.28 -2.88
CA MET A 1 2.75 3.14 -2.59
C MET A 1 1.33 3.58 -2.30
N LYS A 2 1.10 4.48 -1.32
CA LYS A 2 -0.22 5.07 -1.03
C LYS A 2 -0.94 5.54 -2.31
N ASP A 3 -0.30 6.41 -3.09
CA ASP A 3 -0.90 6.95 -4.33
C ASP A 3 -1.15 5.86 -5.36
N LYS A 4 -0.26 4.86 -5.51
CA LYS A 4 -0.47 3.75 -6.44
C LYS A 4 -1.77 2.99 -6.13
N LEU A 5 -2.02 2.65 -4.86
CA LEU A 5 -3.22 1.94 -4.43
C LEU A 5 -4.48 2.80 -4.59
N HIS A 6 -4.39 4.07 -4.24
CA HIS A 6 -5.49 5.02 -4.41
C HIS A 6 -5.85 5.21 -5.88
N ASP A 7 -4.85 5.44 -6.73
CA ASP A 7 -5.01 5.62 -8.17
C ASP A 7 -5.59 4.36 -8.82
N ALA A 8 -5.08 3.17 -8.47
CA ALA A 8 -5.63 1.91 -8.95
C ALA A 8 -7.11 1.77 -8.56
N ALA A 9 -7.46 2.09 -7.30
CA ALA A 9 -8.84 2.06 -6.86
C ALA A 9 -9.75 3.06 -7.58
N GLN A 10 -9.20 4.15 -8.11
CA GLN A 10 -9.96 5.13 -8.89
C GLN A 10 -10.09 4.73 -10.36
N ARG A 11 -8.99 4.32 -11.00
CA ARG A 11 -8.89 4.11 -12.46
C ARG A 11 -9.42 2.76 -12.94
N TRP A 12 -9.42 1.73 -12.10
CA TRP A 12 -9.94 0.43 -12.49
C TRP A 12 -11.46 0.45 -12.43
N GLU A 13 -12.07 0.55 -13.60
CA GLU A 13 -13.50 0.70 -13.80
C GLU A 13 -14.10 -0.57 -14.41
N LEU A 14 -15.30 -0.90 -13.95
CA LEU A 14 -16.14 -1.97 -14.51
C LEU A 14 -17.35 -1.39 -15.23
N LEU A 15 -17.91 -0.32 -14.69
CA LEU A 15 -19.14 0.28 -15.17
C LEU A 15 -18.82 1.19 -16.35
N ASP A 16 -19.72 1.22 -17.32
CA ASP A 16 -19.70 2.19 -18.41
C ASP A 16 -20.09 3.60 -17.91
N GLU A 17 -20.07 4.56 -18.84
CA GLU A 17 -20.42 5.96 -18.56
C GLU A 17 -21.84 6.15 -18.02
N ASN A 18 -22.73 5.17 -18.22
CA ASN A 18 -24.11 5.18 -17.74
C ASN A 18 -24.27 4.46 -16.40
N GLY A 19 -23.19 3.95 -15.80
CA GLY A 19 -23.21 3.22 -14.54
C GLY A 19 -23.64 1.76 -14.66
N HIS A 20 -23.62 1.18 -15.86
CA HIS A 20 -24.00 -0.22 -16.10
C HIS A 20 -22.80 -1.10 -16.37
N VAL A 21 -22.91 -2.40 -16.05
CA VAL A 21 -21.93 -3.38 -16.56
C VAL A 21 -22.12 -3.49 -18.07
N PRO A 22 -21.06 -3.33 -18.88
CA PRO A 22 -21.15 -3.48 -20.33
C PRO A 22 -21.73 -4.83 -20.73
N ALA A 23 -22.49 -4.89 -21.83
CA ALA A 23 -23.06 -6.14 -22.32
C ALA A 23 -22.00 -7.21 -22.65
N ALA A 24 -20.80 -6.75 -23.06
CA ALA A 24 -19.61 -7.56 -23.28
C ALA A 24 -18.45 -6.98 -22.46
N PRO A 25 -18.37 -7.28 -21.14
CA PRO A 25 -17.30 -6.79 -20.31
C PRO A 25 -15.97 -7.44 -20.73
N SER A 26 -14.89 -6.65 -20.75
CA SER A 26 -13.57 -7.14 -21.13
C SER A 26 -12.96 -8.01 -20.04
N TYR A 27 -13.07 -9.34 -20.18
CA TYR A 27 -12.46 -10.29 -19.25
C TYR A 27 -10.95 -10.08 -19.09
N THR A 28 -10.24 -9.80 -20.18
CA THR A 28 -8.79 -9.60 -20.16
C THR A 28 -8.41 -8.36 -19.37
N ALA A 29 -9.17 -7.27 -19.48
CA ALA A 29 -8.97 -6.08 -18.65
C ALA A 29 -9.24 -6.37 -17.17
N LEU A 30 -10.30 -7.12 -16.86
CA LEU A 30 -10.64 -7.49 -15.48
C LEU A 30 -9.58 -8.40 -14.84
N LEU A 31 -9.02 -9.34 -15.61
CA LEU A 31 -7.86 -10.11 -15.17
C LEU A 31 -6.63 -9.24 -14.93
N GLN A 32 -6.41 -8.23 -15.77
CA GLN A 32 -5.30 -7.30 -15.57
C GLN A 32 -5.44 -6.57 -14.22
N HIS A 33 -6.65 -6.13 -13.84
CA HIS A 33 -6.90 -5.55 -12.52
C HIS A 33 -6.50 -6.51 -11.39
N ALA A 34 -6.79 -7.82 -11.54
CA ALA A 34 -6.41 -8.83 -10.55
C ALA A 34 -4.90 -9.02 -10.45
N THR A 35 -4.21 -9.13 -11.59
CA THR A 35 -2.74 -9.24 -11.65
C THR A 35 -2.07 -8.02 -11.02
N ASP A 36 -2.48 -6.82 -11.42
CA ASP A 36 -1.92 -5.58 -10.90
C ASP A 36 -2.20 -5.42 -9.39
N ALA A 37 -3.39 -5.82 -8.92
CA ALA A 37 -3.72 -5.82 -7.50
C ALA A 37 -2.81 -6.76 -6.70
N GLN A 38 -2.50 -7.94 -7.25
CA GLN A 38 -1.61 -8.92 -6.63
C GLN A 38 -0.18 -8.38 -6.53
N ASP A 39 0.29 -7.68 -7.56
CA ASP A 39 1.60 -7.03 -7.57
C ASP A 39 1.67 -5.88 -6.57
N LEU A 40 0.64 -5.04 -6.50
CA LEU A 40 0.54 -3.98 -5.48
C LEU A 40 0.57 -4.57 -4.06
N SER A 41 -0.18 -5.64 -3.80
CA SER A 41 -0.17 -6.30 -2.50
C SER A 41 1.22 -6.83 -2.13
N ARG A 42 1.91 -7.45 -3.11
CA ARG A 42 3.29 -7.91 -2.94
C ARG A 42 4.25 -6.76 -2.63
N GLU A 43 4.12 -5.63 -3.31
CA GLU A 43 4.93 -4.43 -3.04
C GLU A 43 4.69 -3.89 -1.62
N VAL A 44 3.44 -3.86 -1.14
CA VAL A 44 3.12 -3.44 0.23
C VAL A 44 3.72 -4.39 1.27
N LEU A 45 3.63 -5.71 1.04
CA LEU A 45 4.24 -6.70 1.92
C LEU A 45 5.77 -6.54 1.98
N ARG A 46 6.42 -6.32 0.84
CA ARG A 46 7.87 -6.03 0.77
C ARG A 46 8.23 -4.75 1.53
N LEU A 47 7.39 -3.72 1.47
CA LEU A 47 7.59 -2.49 2.24
C LEU A 47 7.52 -2.75 3.75
N ALA A 48 6.54 -3.52 4.22
CA ALA A 48 6.41 -3.90 5.62
C ALA A 48 7.63 -4.70 6.12
N ASP A 49 8.06 -5.68 5.33
CA ASP A 49 9.23 -6.52 5.61
C ASP A 49 10.54 -5.70 5.62
N ALA A 50 10.71 -4.77 4.67
CA ALA A 50 11.84 -3.86 4.67
C ALA A 50 11.87 -2.95 5.90
N PHE A 51 10.73 -2.39 6.30
CA PHE A 51 10.64 -1.55 7.49
C PHE A 51 10.92 -2.35 8.78
N ALA A 52 10.47 -3.60 8.85
CA ALA A 52 10.74 -4.50 9.99
C ALA A 52 12.24 -4.76 10.20
N ARG A 53 13.04 -4.73 9.12
CA ARG A 53 14.50 -4.85 9.17
C ARG A 53 15.22 -3.53 9.48
N SER A 54 14.50 -2.41 9.59
CA SER A 54 15.12 -1.10 9.87
C SER A 54 15.47 -0.93 11.36
N PRO A 55 16.40 -0.04 11.73
CA PRO A 55 16.72 0.25 13.13
C PRO A 55 15.53 0.81 13.94
N HIS A 56 14.52 1.35 13.27
CA HIS A 56 13.39 1.99 13.93
C HIS A 56 12.32 1.02 14.43
N HIS A 57 12.37 -0.26 14.02
CA HIS A 57 11.30 -1.24 14.23
C HIS A 57 10.96 -1.50 15.71
N THR A 58 11.94 -1.42 16.62
CA THR A 58 11.75 -1.68 18.06
C THR A 58 11.21 -0.47 18.82
N THR A 59 11.26 0.73 18.24
CA THR A 59 10.74 1.94 18.89
C THR A 59 9.21 1.89 19.01
N ARG A 60 8.64 2.61 19.97
CA ARG A 60 7.17 2.68 20.12
C ARG A 60 6.48 3.12 18.83
N THR A 61 6.96 4.20 18.22
CA THR A 61 6.47 4.68 16.92
C THR A 61 6.69 3.63 15.82
N GLY A 62 7.89 3.05 15.73
CA GLY A 62 8.17 2.02 14.73
C GLY A 62 7.22 0.82 14.81
N ARG A 63 6.81 0.43 16.02
CA ARG A 63 5.79 -0.62 16.21
C ARG A 63 4.41 -0.18 15.72
N THR A 64 4.03 1.08 15.90
CA THR A 64 2.78 1.65 15.33
C THR A 64 2.84 1.67 13.80
N VAL A 65 3.96 2.13 13.21
CA VAL A 65 4.18 2.12 11.76
C VAL A 65 4.10 0.69 11.22
N LEU A 66 4.77 -0.27 11.86
CA LEU A 66 4.69 -1.69 11.48
C LEU A 66 3.28 -2.24 11.53
N LYS A 67 2.50 -1.89 12.56
CA LYS A 67 1.10 -2.30 12.64
C LYS A 67 0.31 -1.80 11.43
N GLN A 68 0.47 -0.52 11.06
CA GLN A 68 -0.21 0.04 9.89
C GLN A 68 0.27 -0.60 8.59
N LEU A 69 1.58 -0.80 8.41
CA LEU A 69 2.11 -1.49 7.23
C LEU A 69 1.59 -2.93 7.11
N ALA A 70 1.51 -3.67 8.21
CA ALA A 70 0.92 -5.01 8.25
C ALA A 70 -0.58 -4.98 7.93
N THR A 71 -1.33 -4.01 8.48
CA THR A 71 -2.74 -3.81 8.15
C THR A 71 -2.94 -3.51 6.66
N ALA A 72 -2.14 -2.62 6.08
CA ALA A 72 -2.18 -2.34 4.65
C ALA A 72 -1.87 -3.58 3.80
N ALA A 73 -0.86 -4.37 4.18
CA ALA A 73 -0.50 -5.61 3.49
C ALA A 73 -1.66 -6.61 3.48
N THR A 74 -2.25 -6.87 4.65
CA THR A 74 -3.41 -7.76 4.78
C THR A 74 -4.61 -7.26 3.99
N ILE A 75 -4.98 -5.97 4.13
CA ILE A 75 -6.15 -5.44 3.42
C ILE A 75 -5.95 -5.52 1.91
N SER A 76 -4.76 -5.16 1.41
CA SER A 76 -4.47 -5.17 -0.04
C SER A 76 -4.53 -6.57 -0.66
N SER A 77 -4.21 -7.64 0.09
CA SER A 77 -4.20 -9.01 -0.44
C SER A 77 -5.60 -9.55 -0.76
N HIS A 78 -6.65 -8.93 -0.21
CA HIS A 78 -8.04 -9.28 -0.52
C HIS A 78 -8.53 -8.72 -1.86
N ALA A 79 -7.83 -7.77 -2.49
CA ALA A 79 -8.33 -7.14 -3.71
C ALA A 79 -8.24 -8.06 -4.95
N ALA A 80 -7.11 -8.76 -5.13
CA ALA A 80 -6.88 -9.62 -6.29
C ALA A 80 -7.90 -10.76 -6.45
N PRO A 81 -8.27 -11.51 -5.38
CA PRO A 81 -9.32 -12.52 -5.46
C PRO A 81 -10.67 -11.97 -5.96
N HIS A 82 -11.11 -10.82 -5.43
CA HIS A 82 -12.38 -10.22 -5.86
C HIS A 82 -12.37 -9.70 -7.31
N PHE A 83 -11.24 -9.16 -7.79
CA PHE A 83 -11.10 -8.87 -9.22
C PHE A 83 -11.14 -10.14 -10.07
N THR A 84 -10.57 -11.24 -9.58
CA THR A 84 -10.61 -12.55 -10.25
C THR A 84 -12.05 -13.09 -10.31
N GLU A 85 -12.81 -13.01 -9.23
CA GLU A 85 -14.24 -13.38 -9.18
C GLU A 85 -15.07 -12.53 -10.16
N THR A 86 -14.77 -11.24 -10.26
CA THR A 86 -15.39 -10.35 -11.26
C THR A 86 -15.10 -10.83 -12.68
N ALA A 87 -13.85 -11.19 -12.96
CA ALA A 87 -13.43 -11.69 -14.26
C ALA A 87 -14.08 -13.05 -14.59
N GLU A 88 -14.19 -13.95 -13.61
CA GLU A 88 -14.89 -15.23 -13.76
C GLU A 88 -16.38 -15.05 -14.12
N ALA A 89 -17.05 -14.14 -13.43
CA ALA A 89 -18.45 -13.81 -13.72
C ALA A 89 -18.59 -13.17 -15.11
N ALA A 90 -17.66 -12.31 -15.52
CA ALA A 90 -17.60 -11.74 -16.87
C ALA A 90 -17.45 -12.82 -17.96
N LEU A 91 -16.63 -13.85 -17.75
CA LEU A 91 -16.52 -14.99 -18.68
C LEU A 91 -17.81 -15.80 -18.78
N SER A 92 -18.54 -15.90 -17.68
CA SER A 92 -19.76 -16.71 -17.62
C SER A 92 -20.95 -16.00 -18.28
N LEU A 93 -20.98 -14.66 -18.22
CA LEU A 93 -22.10 -13.84 -18.65
C LEU A 93 -22.57 -14.08 -20.11
N PRO A 94 -21.70 -14.22 -21.14
CA PRO A 94 -22.15 -14.47 -22.51
C PRO A 94 -22.78 -15.86 -22.71
N ARG A 95 -22.45 -16.82 -21.85
CA ARG A 95 -22.94 -18.21 -21.94
C ARG A 95 -24.31 -18.39 -21.29
N THR A 96 -24.72 -17.44 -20.45
CA THR A 96 -25.97 -17.50 -19.70
C THR A 96 -27.13 -16.92 -20.50
N THR A 97 -28.11 -17.76 -20.82
CA THR A 97 -29.35 -17.39 -21.53
C THR A 97 -30.51 -17.07 -20.60
N ASN A 98 -30.49 -17.56 -19.36
CA ASN A 98 -31.51 -17.29 -18.34
C ASN A 98 -31.39 -15.83 -17.83
N PRO A 99 -32.45 -15.00 -17.94
CA PRO A 99 -32.44 -13.62 -17.46
C PRO A 99 -32.10 -13.45 -15.97
N THR A 100 -32.59 -14.35 -15.12
CA THR A 100 -32.35 -14.31 -13.67
C THR A 100 -30.86 -14.54 -13.35
N ASP A 101 -30.26 -15.54 -13.99
CA ASP A 101 -28.85 -15.87 -13.80
C ASP A 101 -27.94 -14.75 -14.33
N ARG A 102 -28.31 -14.12 -15.46
CA ARG A 102 -27.62 -12.93 -15.98
C ARG A 102 -27.66 -11.77 -14.99
N HIS A 103 -28.82 -11.52 -14.38
CA HIS A 103 -28.97 -10.46 -13.38
C HIS A 103 -28.11 -10.74 -12.14
N TYR A 104 -28.12 -11.99 -11.65
CA TYR A 104 -27.28 -12.41 -10.53
C TYR A 104 -25.78 -12.22 -10.84
N LEU A 105 -25.30 -12.69 -11.99
CA LEU A 105 -23.89 -12.53 -12.39
C LEU A 105 -23.51 -11.06 -12.50
N THR A 106 -24.38 -10.23 -13.07
CA THR A 106 -24.14 -8.78 -13.20
C THR A 106 -23.99 -8.14 -11.81
N ASN A 107 -24.90 -8.42 -10.89
CA ASN A 107 -24.84 -7.88 -9.53
C ASN A 107 -23.58 -8.37 -8.79
N ARG A 108 -23.24 -9.65 -8.93
CA ARG A 108 -22.03 -10.23 -8.35
C ARG A 108 -20.77 -9.52 -8.84
N MET A 109 -20.65 -9.29 -10.16
CA MET A 109 -19.54 -8.53 -10.73
C MET A 109 -19.41 -7.14 -10.11
N VAL A 110 -20.52 -6.41 -9.95
CA VAL A 110 -20.51 -5.08 -9.35
C VAL A 110 -20.05 -5.14 -7.89
N ILE A 111 -20.57 -6.08 -7.12
CA ILE A 111 -20.24 -6.23 -5.69
C ILE A 111 -18.77 -6.61 -5.51
N ASP A 112 -18.29 -7.61 -6.23
CA ASP A 112 -16.92 -8.11 -6.11
C ASP A 112 -15.93 -7.02 -6.55
N HIS A 113 -16.17 -6.38 -7.70
CA HIS A 113 -15.31 -5.31 -8.21
C HIS A 113 -15.29 -4.08 -7.28
N ALA A 114 -16.44 -3.67 -6.75
CA ALA A 114 -16.51 -2.56 -5.79
C ALA A 114 -15.80 -2.90 -4.47
N SER A 115 -15.90 -4.16 -4.02
CA SER A 115 -15.21 -4.66 -2.83
C SER A 115 -13.70 -4.63 -3.02
N ALA A 116 -13.20 -5.10 -4.17
CA ALA A 116 -11.79 -5.04 -4.53
C ALA A 116 -11.25 -3.60 -4.47
N ARG A 117 -11.94 -2.65 -5.11
CA ARG A 117 -11.58 -1.22 -5.07
C ARG A 117 -11.63 -0.67 -3.64
N ALA A 118 -12.58 -1.09 -2.82
CA ALA A 118 -12.68 -0.66 -1.43
C ALA A 118 -11.49 -1.15 -0.59
N PHE A 119 -11.02 -2.38 -0.81
CA PHE A 119 -9.80 -2.87 -0.16
C PHE A 119 -8.57 -2.04 -0.55
N LEU A 120 -8.40 -1.72 -1.83
CA LEU A 120 -7.29 -0.87 -2.27
C LEU A 120 -7.33 0.54 -1.62
N ARG A 121 -8.51 1.16 -1.53
CA ARG A 121 -8.67 2.46 -0.84
C ARG A 121 -8.29 2.39 0.63
N ARG A 122 -8.80 1.40 1.37
CA ARG A 122 -8.49 1.21 2.80
C ARG A 122 -7.01 0.89 3.02
N ALA A 123 -6.39 0.11 2.14
CA ALA A 123 -4.95 -0.16 2.20
C ALA A 123 -4.15 1.13 1.98
N SER A 124 -4.56 1.97 1.02
CA SER A 124 -3.99 3.31 0.82
C SER A 124 -4.14 4.20 2.06
N GLU A 125 -5.30 4.20 2.72
CA GLU A 125 -5.51 4.96 3.97
C GLU A 125 -4.57 4.51 5.08
N SER A 126 -4.42 3.19 5.28
CA SER A 126 -3.49 2.66 6.29
C SER A 126 -2.02 2.99 5.97
N LEU A 127 -1.62 3.01 4.68
CA LEU A 127 -0.29 3.49 4.28
C LEU A 127 -0.09 4.98 4.53
N ARG A 128 -1.13 5.81 4.35
CA ARG A 128 -1.08 7.24 4.68
C ARG A 128 -0.83 7.43 6.17
N ASP A 129 -1.54 6.66 7.00
CA ASP A 129 -1.42 6.74 8.45
C ASP A 129 -0.04 6.27 8.92
N ALA A 130 0.51 5.22 8.30
CA ALA A 130 1.89 4.77 8.52
C ALA A 130 2.92 5.86 8.18
N ALA A 131 2.75 6.53 7.03
CA ALA A 131 3.65 7.59 6.57
C ALA A 131 3.61 8.81 7.49
N LYS A 132 2.41 9.21 7.94
CA LYS A 132 2.22 10.31 8.88
C LYS A 132 2.91 10.05 10.22
N GLU A 133 2.69 8.87 10.81
CA GLU A 133 3.30 8.49 12.08
C GLU A 133 4.84 8.47 12.00
N LEU A 134 5.39 8.00 10.86
CA LEU A 134 6.84 8.01 10.63
C LEU A 134 7.40 9.43 10.48
N ASP A 135 6.73 10.30 9.72
CA ASP A 135 7.15 11.68 9.51
C ASP A 135 7.14 12.48 10.82
N ASP A 136 6.07 12.35 11.61
CA ASP A 136 5.95 12.97 12.93
C ASP A 136 7.11 12.55 13.85
N HIS A 137 7.48 11.26 13.84
CA HIS A 137 8.59 10.75 14.65
C HIS A 137 9.96 11.25 14.18
N LEU A 138 10.23 11.20 12.88
CA LEU A 138 11.49 11.68 12.33
C LEU A 138 11.64 13.19 12.48
N GLY A 139 10.54 13.94 12.40
CA GLY A 139 10.47 15.37 12.70
C GLY A 139 10.86 15.67 14.14
N VAL A 140 10.30 14.94 15.11
CA VAL A 140 10.67 15.06 16.53
C VAL A 140 12.14 14.68 16.77
N GLN A 141 12.63 13.58 16.20
CA GLN A 141 14.04 13.19 16.33
C GLN A 141 14.98 14.26 15.77
N ARG A 142 14.65 14.84 14.60
CA ARG A 142 15.43 15.93 14.00
C ARG A 142 15.45 17.18 14.87
N PHE A 143 14.32 17.51 15.51
CA PHE A 143 14.24 18.65 16.43
C PHE A 143 15.03 18.41 17.73
N LEU A 144 15.01 17.18 18.26
CA LEU A 144 15.72 16.83 19.48
C LEU A 144 17.22 16.59 19.29
N ALA A 145 17.66 16.17 18.10
CA ALA A 145 19.06 15.82 17.84
C ALA A 145 20.08 16.94 18.14
N PRO A 146 19.83 18.23 17.84
CA PRO A 146 20.68 19.32 18.28
C PRO A 146 20.65 19.55 19.80
N LEU A 147 19.50 19.33 20.45
CA LEU A 147 19.32 19.55 21.89
C LEU A 147 19.97 18.45 22.75
N THR A 148 20.07 17.23 22.20
CA THR A 148 20.73 16.10 22.85
C THR A 148 22.19 15.94 22.43
N ARG A 149 22.69 16.81 21.54
CA ARG A 149 24.11 16.89 21.20
C ARG A 149 24.86 17.45 22.40
N ARG A 150 25.26 16.54 23.29
CA ARG A 150 26.20 16.81 24.37
C ARG A 150 27.45 17.41 23.71
N GLU A 151 27.78 18.67 24.02
CA GLU A 151 29.09 19.23 23.72
C GLU A 151 30.12 18.24 24.27
N GLY A 152 30.81 17.56 23.36
CA GLY A 152 31.95 16.73 23.73
C GLY A 152 33.00 17.63 24.38
N PRO A 153 33.87 17.07 25.24
CA PRO A 153 34.98 17.83 25.80
C PRO A 153 35.76 18.49 24.65
N PRO A 154 36.25 19.73 24.81
CA PRO A 154 36.97 20.43 23.76
C PRO A 154 38.09 19.54 23.22
N GLU A 155 38.19 19.48 21.90
CA GLU A 155 39.21 18.71 21.20
C GLU A 155 40.60 19.12 21.76
N PRO A 156 41.41 18.17 22.24
CA PRO A 156 42.71 18.52 22.82
C PRO A 156 43.55 19.22 21.74
N PRO A 157 44.29 20.29 22.10
CA PRO A 157 45.02 21.08 21.14
C PRO A 157 46.05 20.20 20.40
N PRO A 158 46.29 20.47 19.11
CA PRO A 158 47.20 19.65 18.30
C PRO A 158 48.60 19.64 18.91
N SER A 159 49.16 18.44 19.04
CA SER A 159 50.51 18.20 19.54
C SER A 159 51.52 18.99 18.71
N ARG A 160 52.15 20.01 19.30
CA ARG A 160 53.26 20.71 18.64
C ARG A 160 54.40 19.71 18.37
N PRO A 161 55.01 19.73 17.18
CA PRO A 161 56.19 18.91 16.93
C PRO A 161 57.32 19.38 17.84
N GLY A 162 57.83 18.45 18.65
CA GLY A 162 58.93 18.68 19.57
C GLY A 162 60.16 19.21 18.84
N GLY A 163 60.66 20.36 19.29
CA GLY A 163 61.94 20.90 18.86
C GLY A 163 63.08 19.98 19.29
N LEU A 164 63.86 19.56 18.30
CA LEU A 164 65.18 18.98 18.48
C LEU A 164 66.17 20.06 18.94
N HIS A 165 66.56 20.02 20.21
CA HIS A 165 67.84 20.51 20.73
C HIS A 165 68.42 19.33 21.52
N ARG A 166 69.67 18.90 21.39
CA ARG A 166 70.92 19.47 20.86
C ARG A 166 71.81 18.30 20.46
#